data_AF-A0A316U7A3-F1
#
_entry.id   AF-A0A316U7A3-F1
#
_cell.length_a   1.000
_cell.length_b   1.000
_cell.length_c   1.000
_cell.angle_alpha   90.00
_cell.angle_beta   90.00
_cell.angle_gamma   90.00
#
_symmetry.space_group_name_H-M   'P 1'
#
loop_
_entity.id
_entity.type
_entity.pdbx_description
1 polymer ?
#
loop_
_entity_poly.entity_id
_entity_poly.type
_entity_poly.pdbx_seq_one_letter_code
_entity_poly.pdbx_strand_id
1 'polypeptide(L)'
;RPWYMEFFRPTVQRVEKWVDSWSGRHGVLVVFPSVIVWFWCAVPFPRSNPSGVGRAWCDESDGASWCTGRLHEAPWSGPITPGSHHEDVDANFWFFLLFYYGLYVAVALIYITQLFSLYRLNWWPSALGAKTSYTIFWLLSIACGYLLHRLNIDTVTAGPGSPRPGDAKEPSELLSVSCVHKSLATMVQFFSAHGSIDAEDGNDDDDVQWQRKTLWVALAFATMSMPAIVCLIGLRRSGRQTYRHSLTDMQKTFLERQLARRIPASYIRFLWFVATIGLSLVALLAGQGYASVYLSTLPHTGFDGTAYVTFWMITVNLLSLMSGWILEEKIRSRALLFANKYYYFLVYFIFYRNLFARLRSFDQFALVQLFSSVWVCIFYPLSMTSLAHRITQYFNPRPKSWEEYVESIGLAIYLRNLAQNVTMVAFLGWVSILHFGGNHSLYPFFAFADRGDPYNYQLTMLGSGAIWASELITSFVARATCKAALGVDVTNLGLDEFREFPELLATCVWTSVHVLMDMLLFLIKLNFR
;
A
#
# COMPACT_ATOMS: atom_id res chain seq x y z
N ARG A 1 10.52 12.77 -28.89
CA ARG A 1 9.39 12.49 -27.97
C ARG A 1 9.71 13.19 -26.65
N PRO A 2 8.75 13.81 -25.93
CA PRO A 2 9.07 14.48 -24.68
C PRO A 2 9.59 13.49 -23.63
N TRP A 3 10.57 13.89 -22.83
CA TRP A 3 11.27 13.01 -21.88
C TRP A 3 10.33 12.33 -20.86
N TYR A 4 9.28 13.02 -20.42
CA TYR A 4 8.30 12.49 -19.48
C TYR A 4 7.42 11.40 -20.11
N MET A 5 7.10 11.48 -21.41
CA MET A 5 6.32 10.44 -22.09
C MET A 5 7.09 9.13 -22.22
N GLU A 6 8.42 9.22 -22.29
CA GLU A 6 9.30 8.06 -22.30
C GLU A 6 9.45 7.43 -20.91
N PHE A 7 9.10 8.14 -19.83
CA PHE A 7 9.01 7.56 -18.50
C PHE A 7 7.71 6.76 -18.31
N PHE A 8 6.59 7.28 -18.81
CA PHE A 8 5.31 6.56 -18.74
C PHE A 8 5.21 5.38 -19.71
N ARG A 9 5.88 5.45 -20.86
CA ARG A 9 5.97 4.37 -21.85
C ARG A 9 7.38 4.30 -22.44
N PRO A 10 8.32 3.67 -21.73
CA PRO A 10 9.70 3.57 -22.19
C PRO A 10 9.81 2.69 -23.43
N THR A 11 10.77 3.01 -24.29
CA THR A 11 11.14 2.17 -25.43
C THR A 11 12.09 1.06 -24.98
N VAL A 12 12.10 -0.07 -25.69
CA VAL A 12 12.98 -1.21 -25.37
C VAL A 12 14.45 -0.79 -25.22
N GLN A 13 14.97 0.01 -26.16
CA GLN A 13 16.35 0.53 -26.12
C GLN A 13 16.67 1.33 -24.85
N ARG A 14 15.69 2.07 -24.31
CA ARG A 14 15.88 2.83 -23.06
C ARG A 14 15.82 1.93 -21.84
N VAL A 15 14.88 1.00 -21.81
CA VAL A 15 14.80 0.02 -20.74
C VAL A 15 16.10 -0.76 -20.68
N GLU A 16 16.62 -1.19 -21.81
CA GLU A 16 17.94 -1.83 -21.90
C GLU A 16 19.03 -0.94 -21.31
N LYS A 17 19.18 0.31 -21.75
CA LYS A 17 20.18 1.24 -21.19
C LYS A 17 20.06 1.44 -19.67
N TRP A 18 18.83 1.51 -19.15
CA TRP A 18 18.59 1.68 -17.71
C TRP A 18 18.83 0.40 -16.92
N VAL A 19 18.56 -0.76 -17.52
CA VAL A 19 18.59 -2.07 -16.88
C VAL A 19 19.91 -2.81 -17.11
N ASP A 20 20.76 -2.39 -18.03
CA ASP A 20 22.00 -3.08 -18.37
C ASP A 20 23.06 -3.00 -17.25
N SER A 21 23.14 -1.85 -16.57
CA SER A 21 24.08 -1.66 -15.46
C SER A 21 23.44 -1.92 -14.09
N TRP A 22 24.19 -2.50 -13.16
CA TRP A 22 23.74 -2.72 -11.78
C TRP A 22 23.31 -1.40 -11.11
N SER A 23 24.09 -0.33 -11.29
CA SER A 23 23.81 1.00 -10.74
C SER A 23 22.62 1.67 -11.42
N GLY A 24 22.46 1.53 -12.74
CA GLY A 24 21.27 2.03 -13.45
C GLY A 24 19.99 1.35 -12.96
N ARG A 25 20.03 0.03 -12.80
CA ARG A 25 18.89 -0.75 -12.27
C ARG A 25 18.50 -0.31 -10.87
N HIS A 26 19.46 -0.26 -9.95
CA HIS A 26 19.18 0.16 -8.58
C HIS A 26 18.76 1.62 -8.53
N GLY A 27 19.37 2.49 -9.34
CA GLY A 27 18.96 3.88 -9.48
C GLY A 27 17.49 4.03 -9.87
N VAL A 28 17.04 3.33 -10.91
CA VAL A 28 15.68 3.47 -11.45
C VAL A 28 14.64 2.70 -10.66
N LEU A 29 14.92 1.45 -10.28
CA LEU A 29 13.93 0.58 -9.65
C LEU A 29 13.91 0.66 -8.12
N VAL A 30 14.99 1.10 -7.48
CA VAL A 30 15.14 1.10 -6.01
C VAL A 30 15.18 2.51 -5.44
N VAL A 31 16.16 3.31 -5.88
CA VAL A 31 16.41 4.64 -5.31
C VAL A 31 15.35 5.62 -5.77
N PHE A 32 15.04 5.68 -7.06
CA PHE A 32 14.07 6.63 -7.62
C PHE A 32 12.68 6.57 -6.96
N PRO A 33 12.00 5.41 -6.82
CA PRO A 33 10.72 5.37 -6.13
C PRO A 33 10.84 5.76 -4.66
N SER A 34 11.93 5.40 -3.98
CA SER A 34 12.17 5.77 -2.57
C SER A 34 12.32 7.29 -2.40
N VAL A 35 13.09 7.92 -3.29
CA VAL A 35 13.31 9.37 -3.30
C VAL A 35 12.02 10.15 -3.51
N ILE A 36 11.11 9.69 -4.39
CA ILE A 36 9.79 10.31 -4.57
C ILE A 36 9.02 10.33 -3.24
N VAL A 37 9.01 9.19 -2.54
CA VAL A 37 8.29 9.04 -1.26
C VAL A 37 8.94 9.91 -0.19
N TRP A 38 10.27 9.97 -0.13
CA TRP A 38 11.02 10.82 0.78
C TRP A 38 10.70 12.29 0.58
N PHE A 39 10.71 12.78 -0.66
CA PHE A 39 10.34 14.17 -0.94
C PHE A 39 8.90 14.46 -0.52
N TRP A 40 7.98 13.53 -0.77
CA TRP A 40 6.59 13.70 -0.40
C TRP A 40 6.40 13.73 1.13
N CYS A 41 7.04 12.84 1.90
CA CYS A 41 6.87 12.81 3.36
C CYS A 41 7.70 13.85 4.11
N ALA A 42 8.75 14.40 3.49
CA ALA A 42 9.61 15.44 4.07
C ALA A 42 8.94 16.81 4.15
N VAL A 43 7.89 17.08 3.37
CA VAL A 43 7.26 18.41 3.36
C VAL A 43 6.49 18.63 4.67
N PRO A 44 6.85 19.63 5.49
CA PRO A 44 6.24 19.82 6.79
C PRO A 44 4.79 20.30 6.67
N PHE A 45 3.91 19.83 7.56
CA PHE A 45 2.57 20.38 7.68
C PHE A 45 2.61 21.83 8.18
N PRO A 46 1.85 22.76 7.57
CA PRO A 46 1.70 24.11 8.09
C PRO A 46 1.07 24.07 9.49
N ARG A 47 1.76 24.61 10.50
CA ARG A 47 1.21 24.73 11.86
C ARG A 47 0.05 25.73 11.85
N SER A 48 -1.11 25.32 12.38
CA SER A 48 -2.31 26.16 12.51
C SER A 48 -2.17 27.25 13.57
N ASN A 49 -1.31 27.04 14.58
CA ASN A 49 -1.10 28.00 15.66
C ASN A 49 0.37 28.47 15.71
N PRO A 50 0.68 29.75 15.43
CA PRO A 50 2.03 30.30 15.55
C PRO A 50 2.53 30.37 17.01
N SER A 51 1.62 30.34 17.99
CA SER A 51 1.93 30.51 19.42
C SER A 51 1.85 29.21 20.23
N GLY A 52 1.73 28.05 19.59
CA GLY A 52 1.97 26.77 20.24
C GLY A 52 3.46 26.67 20.56
N VAL A 53 3.86 27.15 21.74
CA VAL A 53 5.20 26.99 22.31
C VAL A 53 5.39 25.53 22.75
N GLY A 54 5.33 24.61 21.79
CA GLY A 54 5.98 23.30 21.87
C GLY A 54 7.39 23.51 21.35
N ARG A 55 8.32 23.76 22.27
CA ARG A 55 9.71 24.11 21.97
C ARG A 55 10.38 22.95 21.23
N ALA A 56 10.62 23.12 19.93
CA ALA A 56 11.32 22.13 19.10
C ALA A 56 12.79 21.87 19.48
N TRP A 57 13.30 22.55 20.52
CA TRP A 57 14.72 22.53 20.92
C TRP A 57 14.93 22.67 22.43
N CYS A 58 13.92 22.46 23.26
CA CYS A 58 14.09 22.48 24.70
C CYS A 58 13.60 21.16 25.27
N ASP A 59 14.53 20.24 25.41
CA ASP A 59 14.36 19.11 26.30
C ASP A 59 14.19 19.68 27.72
N GLU A 60 13.14 19.27 28.43
CA GLU A 60 12.84 19.75 29.79
C GLU A 60 13.97 19.41 30.78
N SER A 61 14.89 18.53 30.39
CA SER A 61 16.08 18.14 31.15
C SER A 61 17.27 19.09 31.05
N ASP A 62 17.30 20.00 30.08
CA ASP A 62 18.37 20.97 29.99
C ASP A 62 17.93 22.22 30.73
N GLY A 63 18.34 22.30 32.01
CA GLY A 63 18.17 23.46 32.90
C GLY A 63 18.90 24.71 32.44
N ALA A 64 18.76 25.07 31.16
CA ALA A 64 19.37 26.20 30.52
C ALA A 64 18.59 27.48 30.88
N SER A 65 19.24 28.32 31.68
CA SER A 65 18.71 29.57 32.25
C SER A 65 18.31 30.65 31.23
N TRP A 66 18.62 30.47 29.95
CA TRP A 66 18.17 31.37 28.88
C TRP A 66 16.78 31.02 28.34
N CYS A 67 16.22 29.86 28.71
CA CYS A 67 14.83 29.48 28.43
C CYS A 67 13.83 30.08 29.44
N THR A 68 14.31 30.55 30.59
CA THR A 68 13.50 31.20 31.65
C THR A 68 13.42 32.71 31.45
N GLY A 69 13.18 33.14 30.20
CA GLY A 69 13.10 34.54 29.83
C GLY A 69 11.66 35.03 29.70
N ARG A 70 11.10 35.52 30.82
CA ARG A 70 10.00 36.50 30.87
C ARG A 70 8.57 35.98 30.62
N LEU A 71 8.08 35.12 31.52
CA LEU A 71 6.65 35.07 31.87
C LEU A 71 6.44 35.95 33.11
N HIS A 72 6.31 37.25 32.90
CA HIS A 72 5.49 38.06 33.78
C HIS A 72 4.48 38.79 32.90
N GLU A 73 3.21 38.58 33.21
CA GLU A 73 2.04 39.29 32.71
C GLU A 73 1.50 38.88 31.32
N ALA A 74 0.79 37.74 31.27
CA ALA A 74 -0.36 37.58 30.38
C ALA A 74 -1.61 37.34 31.26
N PRO A 75 -2.64 38.21 31.27
CA PRO A 75 -3.69 38.19 32.32
C PRO A 75 -4.72 37.05 32.25
N TRP A 76 -4.56 36.05 31.37
CA TRP A 76 -5.63 35.10 31.03
C TRP A 76 -5.24 33.62 31.08
N SER A 77 -4.07 33.27 31.61
CA SER A 77 -3.72 31.86 31.84
C SER A 77 -4.28 31.39 33.18
N GLY A 78 -5.37 30.61 33.14
CA GLY A 78 -5.87 29.86 34.29
C GLY A 78 -4.87 28.83 34.82
N PRO A 79 -5.15 28.20 35.98
CA PRO A 79 -4.21 27.31 36.65
C PRO A 79 -3.93 26.08 35.78
N ILE A 80 -2.64 25.76 35.60
CA ILE A 80 -2.19 24.55 34.91
C ILE A 80 -2.54 23.35 35.81
N THR A 81 -3.52 22.55 35.41
CA THR A 81 -3.80 21.24 36.02
C THR A 81 -2.80 20.21 35.50
N PRO A 82 -2.07 19.49 36.37
CA PRO A 82 -1.16 18.43 35.94
C PRO A 82 -2.00 17.21 35.52
N GLY A 83 -2.02 16.91 34.22
CA GLY A 83 -2.75 15.76 33.67
C GLY A 83 -3.16 15.88 32.21
N SER A 84 -3.11 17.06 31.59
CA SER A 84 -3.51 17.27 30.20
C SER A 84 -2.30 17.41 29.27
N HIS A 85 -1.52 16.33 29.07
CA HIS A 85 -0.56 16.24 27.97
C HIS A 85 -1.23 15.63 26.73
N HIS A 86 -2.28 16.28 26.22
CA HIS A 86 -2.69 16.07 24.85
C HIS A 86 -1.96 17.13 24.02
N GLU A 87 -0.81 16.77 23.45
CA GLU A 87 -0.30 17.49 22.29
C GLU A 87 -1.37 17.35 21.21
N ASP A 88 -2.23 18.37 21.06
CA ASP A 88 -3.19 18.46 19.97
C ASP A 88 -2.40 18.47 18.66
N VAL A 89 -2.27 17.31 18.03
CA VAL A 89 -1.61 17.12 16.74
C VAL A 89 -2.52 17.72 15.65
N ASP A 90 -2.50 19.04 15.53
CA ASP A 90 -3.32 19.77 14.55
C ASP A 90 -2.73 19.64 13.14
N ALA A 91 -3.38 18.84 12.29
CA ALA A 91 -3.07 18.80 10.86
C ALA A 91 -3.95 19.80 10.11
N ASN A 92 -3.34 20.68 9.29
CA ASN A 92 -4.10 21.55 8.41
C ASN A 92 -4.85 20.71 7.35
N PHE A 93 -6.18 20.74 7.40
CA PHE A 93 -7.04 19.94 6.52
C PHE A 93 -6.78 20.18 5.02
N TRP A 94 -6.69 21.43 4.59
CA TRP A 94 -6.49 21.77 3.18
C TRP A 94 -5.14 21.30 2.65
N PHE A 95 -4.11 21.42 3.49
CA PHE A 95 -2.78 20.92 3.15
C PHE A 95 -2.77 19.38 3.08
N PHE A 96 -3.40 18.70 4.03
CA PHE A 96 -3.57 17.25 3.97
C PHE A 96 -4.30 16.83 2.69
N LEU A 97 -5.44 17.45 2.40
CA LEU A 97 -6.31 17.07 1.27
C LEU A 97 -5.61 17.27 -0.08
N LEU A 98 -4.95 18.41 -0.29
CA LEU A 98 -4.35 18.75 -1.58
C LEU A 98 -2.96 18.14 -1.76
N PHE A 99 -2.11 18.18 -0.73
CA PHE A 99 -0.72 17.73 -0.85
C PHE A 99 -0.59 16.24 -0.52
N TYR A 100 -0.97 15.81 0.68
CA TYR A 100 -0.79 14.41 1.08
C TYR A 100 -1.73 13.48 0.33
N TYR A 101 -3.04 13.69 0.49
CA TYR A 101 -4.06 12.87 -0.13
C TYR A 101 -4.11 13.08 -1.65
N GLY A 102 -4.11 14.33 -2.12
CA GLY A 102 -4.17 14.65 -3.55
C GLY A 102 -3.00 14.07 -4.35
N LEU A 103 -1.75 14.18 -3.88
CA LEU A 103 -0.61 13.58 -4.58
C LEU A 103 -0.65 12.05 -4.54
N TYR A 104 -1.03 11.46 -3.41
CA TYR A 104 -1.20 10.01 -3.31
C TYR A 104 -2.24 9.49 -4.30
N VAL A 105 -3.42 10.12 -4.40
CA VAL A 105 -4.46 9.74 -5.35
C VAL A 105 -3.98 9.91 -6.80
N ALA A 106 -3.22 10.96 -7.09
CA ALA A 106 -2.63 11.14 -8.43
C ALA A 106 -1.69 9.98 -8.80
N VAL A 107 -0.82 9.56 -7.87
CA VAL A 107 0.06 8.40 -8.03
C VAL A 107 -0.74 7.10 -8.17
N ALA A 108 -1.78 6.91 -7.36
CA ALA A 108 -2.65 5.75 -7.41
C ALA A 108 -3.37 5.62 -8.77
N LEU A 109 -3.82 6.75 -9.33
CA LEU A 109 -4.42 6.81 -10.68
C LEU A 109 -3.40 6.49 -11.79
N ILE A 110 -2.16 6.95 -11.65
CA ILE A 110 -1.08 6.58 -12.57
C ILE A 110 -0.81 5.08 -12.51
N TYR A 111 -0.65 4.54 -11.31
CA TYR A 111 -0.41 3.11 -11.07
C TYR A 111 -1.52 2.24 -11.68
N ILE A 112 -2.79 2.52 -11.38
CA ILE A 112 -3.89 1.73 -11.93
C ILE A 112 -3.90 1.81 -13.46
N THR A 113 -3.55 2.94 -14.05
CA THR A 113 -3.51 3.03 -15.51
C THR A 113 -2.37 2.22 -16.12
N GLN A 114 -1.23 2.12 -15.44
CA GLN A 114 -0.15 1.22 -15.86
C GLN A 114 -0.63 -0.24 -15.84
N LEU A 115 -1.36 -0.65 -14.79
CA LEU A 115 -1.97 -1.99 -14.74
C LEU A 115 -2.95 -2.25 -15.89
N PHE A 116 -3.80 -1.27 -16.21
CA PHE A 116 -4.73 -1.36 -17.34
C PHE A 116 -3.98 -1.38 -18.69
N SER A 117 -2.86 -0.67 -18.82
CA SER A 117 -1.97 -0.73 -19.99
C SER A 117 -1.37 -2.13 -20.16
N LEU A 118 -0.89 -2.76 -19.08
CA LEU A 118 -0.41 -4.14 -19.10
C LEU A 118 -1.51 -5.14 -19.46
N TYR A 119 -2.76 -4.88 -19.06
CA TYR A 119 -3.93 -5.64 -19.48
C TYR A 119 -4.39 -5.31 -20.92
N ARG A 120 -3.75 -4.35 -21.59
CA ARG A 120 -4.07 -3.83 -22.94
C ARG A 120 -5.48 -3.26 -23.06
N LEU A 121 -5.97 -2.62 -22.01
CA LEU A 121 -7.28 -1.99 -21.97
C LEU A 121 -7.17 -0.49 -21.68
N ASN A 122 -7.64 0.33 -22.61
CA ASN A 122 -7.79 1.76 -22.37
C ASN A 122 -9.11 2.02 -21.64
N TRP A 123 -9.04 2.71 -20.51
CA TRP A 123 -10.21 2.94 -19.65
C TRP A 123 -10.88 4.31 -19.84
N TRP A 124 -10.19 5.28 -20.46
CA TRP A 124 -10.76 6.62 -20.69
C TRP A 124 -11.61 6.66 -21.98
N PRO A 125 -12.70 7.45 -22.01
CA PRO A 125 -13.47 7.68 -23.22
C PRO A 125 -12.63 8.39 -24.30
N SER A 126 -12.82 7.98 -25.57
CA SER A 126 -12.14 8.63 -26.72
C SER A 126 -12.47 10.11 -26.86
N ALA A 127 -13.67 10.52 -26.43
CA ALA A 127 -14.12 11.91 -26.45
C ALA A 127 -13.41 12.82 -25.43
N LEU A 128 -13.04 12.29 -24.27
CA LEU A 128 -12.43 13.08 -23.18
C LEU A 128 -10.90 13.08 -23.25
N GLY A 129 -10.30 11.99 -23.78
CA GLY A 129 -8.86 11.80 -23.78
C GLY A 129 -8.29 11.52 -22.39
N ALA A 130 -7.08 10.94 -22.34
CA ALA A 130 -6.49 10.45 -21.10
C ALA A 130 -6.33 11.56 -20.05
N LYS A 131 -5.69 12.68 -20.42
CA LYS A 131 -5.37 13.79 -19.49
C LYS A 131 -6.62 14.33 -18.79
N THR A 132 -7.67 14.61 -19.55
CA THR A 132 -8.92 15.16 -19.01
C THR A 132 -9.60 14.17 -18.07
N SER A 133 -9.67 12.88 -18.45
CA SER A 133 -10.26 11.85 -17.58
C SER A 133 -9.49 11.69 -16.26
N TYR A 134 -8.16 11.76 -16.29
CA TYR A 134 -7.35 11.77 -15.08
C TYR A 134 -7.66 12.97 -14.18
N THR A 135 -7.63 14.18 -14.75
CA THR A 135 -7.89 15.40 -13.98
C THR A 135 -9.28 15.40 -13.37
N ILE A 136 -10.29 14.91 -14.11
CA ILE A 136 -11.67 14.80 -13.59
C ILE A 136 -11.73 13.83 -12.40
N PHE A 137 -11.16 12.63 -12.51
CA PHE A 137 -11.20 11.66 -11.40
C PHE A 137 -10.40 12.10 -10.19
N TRP A 138 -9.27 12.76 -10.42
CA TRP A 138 -8.47 13.35 -9.35
C TRP A 138 -9.24 14.47 -8.62
N LEU A 139 -9.83 15.42 -9.36
CA LEU A 139 -10.66 16.48 -8.78
C LEU A 139 -11.90 15.92 -8.08
N LEU A 140 -12.54 14.89 -8.64
CA LEU A 140 -13.70 14.24 -8.04
C LEU A 140 -13.34 13.59 -6.70
N SER A 141 -12.17 12.94 -6.62
CA SER A 141 -11.67 12.35 -5.37
C SER A 141 -11.42 13.40 -4.29
N ILE A 142 -10.77 14.51 -4.66
CA ILE A 142 -10.56 15.66 -3.76
C ILE A 142 -11.89 16.26 -3.32
N ALA A 143 -12.84 16.43 -4.23
CA ALA A 143 -14.17 16.95 -3.91
C ALA A 143 -14.95 16.00 -2.97
N CYS A 144 -14.85 14.69 -3.17
CA CYS A 144 -15.40 13.70 -2.24
C CYS A 144 -14.73 13.78 -0.86
N GLY A 145 -13.41 13.96 -0.79
CA GLY A 145 -12.69 14.16 0.47
C GLY A 145 -13.12 15.44 1.20
N TYR A 146 -13.29 16.54 0.47
CA TYR A 146 -13.86 17.77 1.00
C TYR A 146 -15.28 17.57 1.54
N LEU A 147 -16.13 16.85 0.80
CA LEU A 147 -17.49 16.57 1.22
C LEU A 147 -17.53 15.68 2.48
N LEU A 148 -16.64 14.69 2.56
CA LEU A 148 -16.52 13.79 3.71
C LEU A 148 -16.22 14.59 4.99
N HIS A 149 -15.27 15.53 4.90
CA HIS A 149 -14.93 16.43 5.99
C HIS A 149 -16.05 17.42 6.34
N ARG A 150 -16.68 18.04 5.33
CA ARG A 150 -17.80 18.98 5.56
C ARG A 150 -18.99 18.32 6.26
N LEU A 151 -19.23 17.04 5.98
CA LEU A 151 -20.30 16.25 6.58
C LEU A 151 -19.91 15.67 7.94
N ASN A 152 -18.72 15.98 8.47
CA ASN A 152 -18.17 15.46 9.72
C ASN A 152 -18.14 13.92 9.79
N ILE A 153 -18.16 13.22 8.64
CA ILE A 153 -18.17 11.75 8.59
C ILE A 153 -16.81 11.21 9.08
N ASP A 154 -15.75 12.01 8.93
CA ASP A 154 -14.44 11.79 9.53
C ASP A 154 -14.39 12.07 11.04
N THR A 155 -15.40 12.67 11.67
CA THR A 155 -15.37 12.99 13.11
C THR A 155 -16.45 12.30 13.95
N VAL A 156 -17.26 11.41 13.37
CA VAL A 156 -18.53 10.88 13.94
C VAL A 156 -18.44 10.06 15.23
N THR A 157 -17.26 9.88 15.85
CA THR A 157 -17.13 9.07 17.08
C THR A 157 -16.43 9.77 18.25
N ALA A 158 -16.43 11.10 18.31
CA ALA A 158 -16.32 11.75 19.62
C ALA A 158 -17.68 11.58 20.34
N GLY A 159 -17.72 10.81 21.44
CA GLY A 159 -18.92 10.56 22.22
C GLY A 159 -19.69 11.84 22.62
N PRO A 160 -20.97 11.72 23.02
CA PRO A 160 -21.81 12.86 23.40
C PRO A 160 -21.30 13.46 24.72
N GLY A 161 -20.29 14.34 24.64
CA GLY A 161 -19.57 14.78 25.83
C GLY A 161 -18.75 16.05 25.67
N SER A 162 -19.18 17.02 24.86
CA SER A 162 -18.85 18.43 25.10
C SER A 162 -19.69 19.34 24.19
N PRO A 163 -20.61 20.16 24.71
CA PRO A 163 -21.27 21.16 23.90
C PRO A 163 -20.27 22.24 23.49
N ARG A 164 -20.10 22.48 22.18
CA ARG A 164 -19.51 23.74 21.71
C ARG A 164 -20.40 24.89 22.20
N PRO A 165 -19.87 25.89 22.91
CA PRO A 165 -20.67 27.06 23.28
C PRO A 165 -20.83 27.93 22.03
N GLY A 166 -21.98 27.85 21.36
CA GLY A 166 -22.33 28.86 20.35
C GLY A 166 -23.40 28.52 19.33
N ASP A 167 -23.56 27.28 18.90
CA ASP A 167 -24.40 27.00 17.72
C ASP A 167 -25.74 26.34 18.07
N ALA A 168 -26.65 27.16 18.59
CA ALA A 168 -28.08 26.88 18.51
C ALA A 168 -28.62 27.43 17.18
N LYS A 169 -28.82 26.57 16.18
CA LYS A 169 -29.73 26.84 15.05
C LYS A 169 -30.60 25.62 14.74
N GLU A 170 -31.89 25.91 14.58
CA GLU A 170 -33.02 24.99 14.43
C GLU A 170 -32.89 23.99 13.26
N PRO A 171 -33.56 22.82 13.34
CA PRO A 171 -33.55 21.83 12.29
C PRO A 171 -34.70 22.08 11.31
N SER A 172 -34.39 22.53 10.09
CA SER A 172 -35.30 22.35 8.96
C SER A 172 -34.54 22.14 7.66
N GLU A 173 -35.04 21.17 6.88
CA GLU A 173 -34.68 20.83 5.50
C GLU A 173 -33.36 20.08 5.23
N LEU A 174 -33.39 18.74 5.35
CA LEU A 174 -32.45 17.88 4.61
C LEU A 174 -32.98 16.45 4.41
N LEU A 175 -34.17 16.33 3.81
CA LEU A 175 -34.83 15.03 3.55
C LEU A 175 -34.39 14.36 2.22
N SER A 176 -33.38 14.91 1.53
CA SER A 176 -32.89 14.36 0.24
C SER A 176 -31.56 13.59 0.35
N VAL A 177 -30.84 13.62 1.48
CA VAL A 177 -29.48 13.05 1.62
C VAL A 177 -29.46 11.70 2.35
N SER A 178 -30.60 11.25 2.89
CA SER A 178 -30.69 10.01 3.70
C SER A 178 -30.33 8.72 2.93
N CYS A 179 -30.55 8.67 1.61
CA CYS A 179 -30.30 7.44 0.83
C CYS A 179 -28.81 7.18 0.58
N VAL A 180 -28.04 8.23 0.24
CA VAL A 180 -26.59 8.13 0.05
C VAL A 180 -25.88 7.92 1.38
N HIS A 181 -26.34 8.60 2.44
CA HIS A 181 -25.81 8.44 3.79
C HIS A 181 -26.00 7.00 4.31
N LYS A 182 -27.17 6.38 4.09
CA LYS A 182 -27.42 4.98 4.46
C LYS A 182 -26.59 4.00 3.65
N SER A 183 -26.48 4.14 2.33
CA SER A 183 -25.65 3.22 1.53
C SER A 183 -24.16 3.33 1.85
N LEU A 184 -23.63 4.53 2.08
CA LEU A 184 -22.24 4.72 2.47
C LEU A 184 -21.99 4.21 3.90
N ALA A 185 -22.89 4.52 4.84
CA ALA A 185 -22.83 4.01 6.21
C ALA A 185 -22.99 2.49 6.28
N THR A 186 -23.83 1.86 5.45
CA THR A 186 -23.95 0.40 5.35
C THR A 186 -22.71 -0.22 4.72
N MET A 187 -22.08 0.43 3.74
CA MET A 187 -20.81 -0.04 3.17
C MET A 187 -19.70 0.04 4.22
N VAL A 188 -19.61 1.16 4.95
CA VAL A 188 -18.68 1.36 6.08
C VAL A 188 -18.96 0.39 7.22
N GLN A 189 -20.22 0.17 7.61
CA GLN A 189 -20.62 -0.81 8.63
C GLN A 189 -20.37 -2.25 8.17
N PHE A 190 -20.56 -2.60 6.90
CA PHE A 190 -20.22 -3.91 6.37
C PHE A 190 -18.70 -4.19 6.45
N PHE A 191 -17.88 -3.14 6.30
CA PHE A 191 -16.44 -3.22 6.55
C PHE A 191 -16.07 -3.17 8.05
N SER A 192 -16.91 -2.55 8.90
CA SER A 192 -16.66 -2.37 10.34
C SER A 192 -17.18 -3.52 11.22
N ALA A 193 -18.18 -4.30 10.76
CA ALA A 193 -18.91 -5.29 11.57
C ALA A 193 -18.16 -6.61 11.84
N HIS A 194 -16.91 -6.76 11.39
CA HIS A 194 -16.13 -8.00 11.60
C HIS A 194 -15.01 -7.90 12.64
N GLY A 195 -14.92 -6.79 13.40
CA GLY A 195 -13.85 -6.58 14.40
C GLY A 195 -14.30 -6.32 15.83
N SER A 196 -15.59 -6.20 16.13
CA SER A 196 -16.08 -5.86 17.47
C SER A 196 -16.15 -7.09 18.37
N ILE A 197 -15.11 -7.31 19.16
CA ILE A 197 -15.19 -8.06 20.42
C ILE A 197 -15.02 -7.01 21.54
N ASP A 198 -15.98 -7.01 22.46
CA ASP A 198 -16.15 -6.05 23.54
C ASP A 198 -14.85 -5.85 24.36
N ALA A 199 -14.36 -4.62 24.44
CA ALA A 199 -13.28 -4.22 25.34
C ALA A 199 -13.64 -2.90 26.03
N GLU A 200 -13.66 -2.92 27.37
CA GLU A 200 -14.01 -1.81 28.25
C GLU A 200 -13.00 -0.63 28.21
N ASP A 201 -13.57 0.58 28.05
CA ASP A 201 -13.24 1.87 28.71
C ASP A 201 -11.82 2.46 28.63
N GLY A 202 -11.09 2.28 27.52
CA GLY A 202 -9.82 3.00 27.32
C GLY A 202 -9.36 3.28 25.89
N ASN A 203 -10.14 2.93 24.86
CA ASN A 203 -9.66 2.82 23.48
C ASN A 203 -10.38 3.71 22.44
N ASP A 204 -11.28 4.60 22.87
CA ASP A 204 -12.13 5.39 21.96
C ASP A 204 -11.32 6.22 20.95
N ASP A 205 -10.20 6.83 21.38
CA ASP A 205 -9.37 7.67 20.51
C ASP A 205 -8.65 6.88 19.40
N ASP A 206 -8.15 5.69 19.71
CA ASP A 206 -7.45 4.84 18.73
C ASP A 206 -8.45 4.21 17.74
N ASP A 207 -9.65 3.86 18.20
CA ASP A 207 -10.75 3.38 17.35
C ASP A 207 -11.25 4.49 16.40
N VAL A 208 -11.35 5.73 16.89
CA VAL A 208 -11.67 6.91 16.07
C VAL A 208 -10.60 7.16 15.02
N GLN A 209 -9.31 7.10 15.39
CA GLN A 209 -8.19 7.29 14.45
C GLN A 209 -8.17 6.18 13.38
N TRP A 210 -8.44 4.94 13.77
CA TRP A 210 -8.55 3.82 12.86
C TRP A 210 -9.66 4.01 11.82
N GLN A 211 -10.86 4.38 12.26
CA GLN A 211 -11.99 4.64 11.37
C GLN A 211 -11.67 5.76 10.38
N ARG A 212 -11.08 6.86 10.85
CA ARG A 212 -10.64 7.98 10.00
C ARG A 212 -9.69 7.53 8.90
N LYS A 213 -8.60 6.85 9.27
CA LYS A 213 -7.60 6.37 8.30
C LYS A 213 -8.21 5.45 7.27
N THR A 214 -9.04 4.51 7.72
CA THR A 214 -9.72 3.54 6.86
C THR A 214 -10.66 4.22 5.86
N LEU A 215 -11.36 5.30 6.25
CA LEU A 215 -12.22 6.07 5.35
C LEU A 215 -11.43 6.75 4.22
N TRP A 216 -10.29 7.38 4.54
CA TRP A 216 -9.45 8.04 3.52
C TRP A 216 -8.83 7.03 2.55
N VAL A 217 -8.35 5.90 3.06
CA VAL A 217 -7.84 4.79 2.27
C VAL A 217 -8.94 4.19 1.39
N ALA A 218 -10.13 3.96 1.95
CA ALA A 218 -11.29 3.47 1.20
C ALA A 218 -11.71 4.43 0.08
N LEU A 219 -11.64 5.75 0.32
CA LEU A 219 -11.92 6.76 -0.70
C LEU A 219 -10.89 6.71 -1.84
N ALA A 220 -9.61 6.53 -1.51
CA ALA A 220 -8.58 6.36 -2.53
C ALA A 220 -8.80 5.08 -3.35
N PHE A 221 -9.16 3.97 -2.71
CA PHE A 221 -9.49 2.72 -3.42
C PHE A 221 -10.76 2.83 -4.26
N ALA A 222 -11.78 3.55 -3.79
CA ALA A 222 -12.96 3.86 -4.60
C ALA A 222 -12.55 4.65 -5.86
N THR A 223 -11.62 5.60 -5.72
CA THR A 223 -11.06 6.37 -6.84
C THR A 223 -10.30 5.49 -7.82
N MET A 224 -9.46 4.57 -7.33
CA MET A 224 -8.74 3.58 -8.17
C MET A 224 -9.69 2.60 -8.86
N SER A 225 -10.88 2.38 -8.32
CA SER A 225 -11.92 1.52 -8.90
C SER A 225 -12.72 2.21 -10.01
N MET A 226 -12.70 3.55 -10.09
CA MET A 226 -13.44 4.31 -11.11
C MET A 226 -13.07 3.92 -12.55
N PRO A 227 -11.78 3.78 -12.94
CA PRO A 227 -11.39 3.22 -14.23
C PRO A 227 -12.04 1.86 -14.55
N ALA A 228 -12.08 0.96 -13.58
CA ALA A 228 -12.69 -0.36 -13.75
C ALA A 228 -14.21 -0.26 -13.99
N ILE A 229 -14.88 0.63 -13.25
CA ILE A 229 -16.31 0.89 -13.38
C ILE A 229 -16.61 1.50 -14.75
N VAL A 230 -15.82 2.47 -15.22
CA VAL A 230 -16.01 3.07 -16.56
C VAL A 230 -15.81 2.04 -17.66
N CYS A 231 -14.77 1.19 -17.56
CA CYS A 231 -14.59 0.05 -18.47
C CYS A 231 -15.81 -0.88 -18.46
N LEU A 232 -16.32 -1.23 -17.28
CA LEU A 232 -17.49 -2.11 -17.14
C LEU A 232 -18.74 -1.50 -17.77
N ILE A 233 -19.01 -0.22 -17.53
CA ILE A 233 -20.12 0.53 -18.11
C ILE A 233 -19.96 0.63 -19.63
N GLY A 234 -18.76 0.95 -20.11
CA GLY A 234 -18.45 1.02 -21.55
C GLY A 234 -18.66 -0.33 -22.24
N LEU A 235 -18.20 -1.42 -21.62
CA LEU A 235 -18.40 -2.79 -22.13
C LEU A 235 -19.88 -3.19 -22.14
N ARG A 236 -20.66 -2.79 -21.14
CA ARG A 236 -22.12 -3.02 -21.11
C ARG A 236 -22.85 -2.19 -22.15
N ARG A 237 -22.53 -0.90 -22.29
CA ARG A 237 -23.17 0.03 -23.24
C ARG A 237 -22.84 -0.28 -24.69
N SER A 238 -21.62 -0.72 -24.97
CA SER A 238 -21.19 -1.03 -26.35
C SER A 238 -21.96 -2.20 -26.98
N GLY A 239 -22.81 -2.92 -26.23
CA GLY A 239 -23.61 -4.02 -26.78
C GLY A 239 -22.76 -5.12 -27.42
N ARG A 240 -21.45 -5.21 -27.13
CA ARG A 240 -20.56 -6.28 -27.63
C ARG A 240 -20.89 -7.66 -27.02
N GLN A 241 -21.89 -7.69 -26.13
CA GLN A 241 -22.56 -8.88 -25.62
C GLN A 241 -23.70 -9.35 -26.57
N THR A 242 -24.15 -8.49 -27.48
CA THR A 242 -25.17 -8.78 -28.47
C THR A 242 -24.52 -9.43 -29.69
N TYR A 243 -24.95 -10.64 -29.98
CA TYR A 243 -24.41 -11.52 -31.00
C TYR A 243 -24.44 -10.87 -32.39
N ARG A 244 -23.40 -11.09 -33.22
CA ARG A 244 -23.47 -10.83 -34.67
C ARG A 244 -24.47 -11.84 -35.25
N HIS A 245 -25.72 -11.43 -35.40
CA HIS A 245 -26.72 -12.22 -36.12
C HIS A 245 -26.35 -12.27 -37.61
N SER A 246 -25.63 -13.31 -38.03
CA SER A 246 -25.47 -13.66 -39.44
C SER A 246 -25.88 -15.11 -39.74
N LEU A 247 -26.67 -15.72 -38.86
CA LEU A 247 -27.17 -17.08 -39.02
C LEU A 247 -28.61 -17.04 -39.54
N THR A 248 -28.93 -17.88 -40.52
CA THR A 248 -30.27 -18.02 -41.10
C THR A 248 -31.25 -18.54 -40.05
N ASP A 249 -32.56 -18.30 -40.22
CA ASP A 249 -33.57 -18.67 -39.22
C ASP A 249 -33.61 -20.19 -38.93
N MET A 250 -33.20 -21.03 -39.89
CA MET A 250 -33.01 -22.47 -39.72
C MET A 250 -31.85 -22.84 -38.77
N GLN A 251 -30.80 -22.02 -38.68
CA GLN A 251 -29.66 -22.27 -37.79
C GLN A 251 -29.95 -21.81 -36.35
N LYS A 252 -30.83 -20.82 -36.17
CA LYS A 252 -31.27 -20.36 -34.84
C LYS A 252 -31.97 -21.45 -34.05
N THR A 253 -32.86 -22.23 -34.67
CA THR A 253 -33.67 -23.26 -34.00
C THR A 253 -32.84 -24.39 -33.40
N PHE A 254 -31.67 -24.72 -33.98
CA PHE A 254 -30.78 -25.76 -33.47
C PHE A 254 -29.71 -25.25 -32.51
N LEU A 255 -29.24 -24.01 -32.70
CA LEU A 255 -28.17 -23.42 -31.90
C LEU A 255 -28.68 -22.56 -30.73
N GLU A 256 -29.97 -22.23 -30.65
CA GLU A 256 -30.55 -21.39 -29.58
C GLU A 256 -30.23 -21.89 -28.17
N ARG A 257 -30.33 -23.21 -27.94
CA ARG A 257 -29.99 -23.82 -26.63
C ARG A 257 -28.48 -23.79 -26.32
N GLN A 258 -27.61 -23.77 -27.33
CA GLN A 258 -26.15 -23.64 -27.15
C GLN A 258 -25.66 -22.19 -27.11
N LEU A 259 -26.43 -21.26 -27.69
CA LEU A 259 -26.15 -19.83 -27.80
C LEU A 259 -26.80 -18.99 -26.69
N ALA A 260 -27.77 -19.55 -25.96
CA ALA A 260 -28.37 -18.90 -24.79
C ALA A 260 -27.26 -18.55 -23.77
N ARG A 261 -26.94 -17.26 -23.70
CA ARG A 261 -26.20 -16.62 -22.59
C ARG A 261 -24.74 -17.09 -22.40
N ARG A 262 -23.98 -17.35 -23.46
CA ARG A 262 -22.50 -17.41 -23.35
C ARG A 262 -21.95 -15.98 -23.25
N ILE A 263 -21.72 -15.55 -22.01
CA ILE A 263 -20.94 -14.33 -21.72
C ILE A 263 -19.61 -14.41 -22.49
N PRO A 264 -19.22 -13.38 -23.27
CA PRO A 264 -17.97 -13.39 -24.02
C PRO A 264 -16.77 -13.69 -23.12
N ALA A 265 -15.87 -14.57 -23.58
CA ALA A 265 -14.70 -14.96 -22.81
C ALA A 265 -13.83 -13.76 -22.39
N SER A 266 -13.78 -12.69 -23.19
CA SER A 266 -13.09 -11.43 -22.85
C SER A 266 -13.70 -10.73 -21.64
N TYR A 267 -15.03 -10.70 -21.53
CA TYR A 267 -15.72 -10.11 -20.38
C TYR A 267 -15.49 -10.92 -19.10
N ILE A 268 -15.48 -12.25 -19.20
CA ILE A 268 -15.14 -13.11 -18.06
C ILE A 268 -13.70 -12.86 -17.60
N ARG A 269 -12.73 -12.76 -18.52
CA ARG A 269 -11.34 -12.42 -18.20
C ARG A 269 -11.22 -11.04 -17.54
N PHE A 270 -12.01 -10.07 -17.98
CA PHE A 270 -12.04 -8.74 -17.37
C PHE A 270 -12.60 -8.78 -15.95
N LEU A 271 -13.65 -9.55 -15.69
CA LEU A 271 -14.18 -9.73 -14.33
C LEU A 271 -13.16 -10.40 -13.41
N TRP A 272 -12.44 -11.41 -13.89
CA TRP A 272 -11.33 -12.01 -13.12
C TRP A 272 -10.22 -11.00 -12.84
N PHE A 273 -9.93 -10.10 -13.77
CA PHE A 273 -8.94 -9.03 -13.58
C PHE A 273 -9.38 -8.03 -12.50
N VAL A 274 -10.64 -7.63 -12.52
CA VAL A 274 -11.22 -6.79 -11.45
C VAL A 274 -11.22 -7.53 -10.11
N ALA A 275 -11.51 -8.85 -10.10
CA ALA A 275 -11.44 -9.66 -8.89
C ALA A 275 -10.02 -9.75 -8.31
N THR A 276 -8.98 -9.86 -9.15
CA THR A 276 -7.58 -9.86 -8.67
C THR A 276 -7.15 -8.53 -8.08
N ILE A 277 -7.60 -7.41 -8.66
CA ILE A 277 -7.41 -6.08 -8.06
C ILE A 277 -8.15 -6.02 -6.72
N GLY A 278 -9.39 -6.49 -6.65
CA GLY A 278 -10.16 -6.58 -5.41
C GLY A 278 -9.46 -7.39 -4.32
N LEU A 279 -8.89 -8.55 -4.65
CA LEU A 279 -8.11 -9.36 -3.70
C LEU A 279 -6.84 -8.63 -3.22
N SER A 280 -6.19 -7.88 -4.10
CA SER A 280 -5.01 -7.07 -3.76
C SER A 280 -5.36 -5.92 -2.81
N LEU A 281 -6.55 -5.34 -2.97
CA LEU A 281 -7.10 -4.30 -2.09
C LEU A 281 -7.47 -4.87 -0.72
N VAL A 282 -8.14 -6.03 -0.68
CA VAL A 282 -8.45 -6.74 0.56
C VAL A 282 -7.17 -7.08 1.32
N ALA A 283 -6.10 -7.45 0.63
CA ALA A 283 -4.81 -7.69 1.28
C ALA A 283 -4.27 -6.44 2.00
N LEU A 284 -4.36 -5.26 1.40
CA LEU A 284 -3.94 -4.02 2.09
C LEU A 284 -4.83 -3.73 3.29
N LEU A 285 -6.16 -3.75 3.13
CA LEU A 285 -7.09 -3.47 4.22
C LEU A 285 -6.94 -4.45 5.38
N ALA A 286 -6.78 -5.74 5.08
CA ALA A 286 -6.52 -6.76 6.09
C ALA A 286 -5.20 -6.48 6.83
N GLY A 287 -4.14 -6.06 6.12
CA GLY A 287 -2.87 -5.68 6.74
C GLY A 287 -2.99 -4.48 7.68
N GLN A 288 -3.80 -3.49 7.29
CA GLN A 288 -4.08 -2.34 8.15
C GLN A 288 -4.83 -2.75 9.41
N GLY A 289 -5.92 -3.51 9.27
CA GLY A 289 -6.73 -3.93 10.42
C GLY A 289 -5.91 -4.80 11.37
N TYR A 290 -5.09 -5.66 10.79
CA TYR A 290 -4.18 -6.52 11.53
C TYR A 290 -3.13 -5.74 12.31
N ALA A 291 -2.49 -4.75 11.69
CA ALA A 291 -1.50 -3.90 12.36
C ALA A 291 -2.13 -3.09 13.51
N SER A 292 -3.37 -2.62 13.34
CA SER A 292 -4.10 -1.90 14.39
C SER A 292 -4.38 -2.79 15.59
N VAL A 293 -4.92 -4.00 15.36
CA VAL A 293 -5.18 -4.98 16.43
C VAL A 293 -3.89 -5.37 17.16
N TYR A 294 -2.78 -5.54 16.42
CA TYR A 294 -1.50 -5.84 17.03
C TYR A 294 -1.00 -4.72 17.96
N LEU A 295 -1.18 -3.46 17.55
CA LEU A 295 -0.76 -2.30 18.33
C LEU A 295 -1.67 -2.04 19.55
N SER A 296 -2.98 -2.30 19.46
CA SER A 296 -3.91 -2.10 20.58
C SER A 296 -3.78 -3.15 21.68
N THR A 297 -3.18 -4.30 21.38
CA THR A 297 -3.05 -5.44 22.31
C THR A 297 -1.68 -5.52 23.00
N LEU A 298 -0.88 -4.45 22.94
CA LEU A 298 0.37 -4.35 23.70
C LEU A 298 0.09 -4.39 25.21
N PRO A 299 0.94 -5.02 26.06
CA PRO A 299 2.25 -5.61 25.79
C PRO A 299 2.22 -7.11 25.43
N HIS A 300 2.79 -7.48 24.28
CA HIS A 300 2.92 -8.88 23.84
C HIS A 300 4.14 -9.58 24.43
N THR A 301 4.03 -10.89 24.66
CA THR A 301 5.21 -11.75 24.86
C THR A 301 5.91 -12.02 23.53
N GLY A 302 7.16 -12.47 23.55
CA GLY A 302 7.92 -12.77 22.32
C GLY A 302 7.30 -13.85 21.44
N PHE A 303 6.59 -14.79 22.06
CA PHE A 303 5.88 -15.85 21.36
C PHE A 303 4.66 -15.30 20.62
N ASP A 304 3.89 -14.42 21.27
CA ASP A 304 2.73 -13.77 20.66
C ASP A 304 3.18 -12.97 19.44
N GLY A 305 4.20 -12.12 19.57
CA GLY A 305 4.75 -11.35 18.44
C GLY A 305 5.15 -12.22 17.24
N THR A 306 5.78 -13.37 17.49
CA THR A 306 6.17 -14.31 16.44
C THR A 306 4.96 -14.98 15.78
N ALA A 307 3.96 -15.38 16.57
CA ALA A 307 2.72 -15.95 16.08
C ALA A 307 1.95 -14.95 15.21
N TYR A 308 1.92 -13.68 15.63
CA TYR A 308 1.32 -12.61 14.85
C TYR A 308 2.03 -12.46 13.48
N VAL A 309 3.36 -12.27 13.47
CA VAL A 309 4.14 -12.16 12.21
C VAL A 309 3.89 -13.36 11.29
N THR A 310 3.85 -14.56 11.86
CA THR A 310 3.65 -15.81 11.11
C THR A 310 2.26 -15.90 10.50
N PHE A 311 1.21 -15.56 11.26
CA PHE A 311 -0.17 -15.55 10.76
C PHE A 311 -0.33 -14.57 9.59
N TRP A 312 0.20 -13.35 9.73
CA TRP A 312 0.19 -12.37 8.66
C TRP A 312 0.96 -12.85 7.43
N MET A 313 2.15 -13.43 7.64
CA MET A 313 2.95 -14.00 6.56
C MET A 313 2.18 -15.07 5.79
N ILE A 314 1.51 -16.00 6.49
CA ILE A 314 0.71 -17.04 5.85
C ILE A 314 -0.43 -16.40 5.04
N THR A 315 -1.14 -15.43 5.62
CA THR A 315 -2.27 -14.75 4.98
C THR A 315 -1.86 -14.07 3.67
N VAL A 316 -0.77 -13.28 3.68
CA VAL A 316 -0.26 -12.60 2.47
C VAL A 316 0.18 -13.61 1.41
N ASN A 317 0.84 -14.70 1.80
CA ASN A 317 1.25 -15.74 0.87
C ASN A 317 0.06 -16.47 0.25
N LEU A 318 -0.99 -16.78 1.02
CA LEU A 318 -2.22 -17.39 0.51
C LEU A 318 -2.93 -16.46 -0.49
N LEU A 319 -3.05 -15.17 -0.17
CA LEU A 319 -3.62 -14.18 -1.08
C LEU A 319 -2.79 -14.03 -2.36
N SER A 320 -1.46 -14.04 -2.26
CA SER A 320 -0.55 -14.03 -3.41
C SER A 320 -0.72 -15.28 -4.29
N LEU A 321 -0.84 -16.46 -3.69
CA LEU A 321 -1.08 -17.72 -4.41
C LEU A 321 -2.43 -17.71 -5.12
N MET A 322 -3.50 -17.26 -4.46
CA MET A 322 -4.84 -17.15 -5.04
C MET A 322 -4.85 -16.17 -6.21
N SER A 323 -4.31 -14.96 -6.03
CA SER A 323 -4.23 -13.94 -7.09
C SER A 323 -3.36 -14.41 -8.25
N GLY A 324 -2.23 -15.07 -7.97
CA GLY A 324 -1.36 -15.68 -8.98
C GLY A 324 -2.08 -16.76 -9.80
N TRP A 325 -2.82 -17.65 -9.15
CA TRP A 325 -3.60 -18.69 -9.81
C TRP A 325 -4.69 -18.11 -10.73
N ILE A 326 -5.41 -17.07 -10.30
CA ILE A 326 -6.42 -16.40 -11.13
C ILE A 326 -5.75 -15.75 -12.37
N LEU A 327 -4.64 -15.06 -12.17
CA LEU A 327 -3.90 -14.39 -13.23
C LEU A 327 -3.37 -15.37 -14.28
N GLU A 328 -2.91 -16.52 -13.83
CA GLU A 328 -2.31 -17.54 -14.68
C GLU A 328 -3.37 -18.33 -15.46
N GLU A 329 -4.36 -18.92 -14.79
CA GLU A 329 -5.31 -19.82 -15.45
C GLU A 329 -6.40 -19.05 -16.21
N LYS A 330 -6.90 -17.94 -15.64
CA LYS A 330 -8.04 -17.18 -16.19
C LYS A 330 -7.61 -16.09 -17.15
N ILE A 331 -6.67 -15.24 -16.73
CA ILE A 331 -6.27 -14.04 -17.50
C ILE A 331 -5.17 -14.36 -18.51
N ARG A 332 -4.24 -15.26 -18.17
CA ARG A 332 -3.12 -15.71 -19.00
C ARG A 332 -2.21 -14.56 -19.46
N SER A 333 -1.89 -13.65 -18.54
CA SER A 333 -0.98 -12.52 -18.81
C SER A 333 0.28 -12.61 -17.96
N ARG A 334 1.43 -12.78 -18.64
CA ARG A 334 2.76 -12.90 -18.03
C ARG A 334 3.20 -11.61 -17.34
N ALA A 335 3.09 -10.47 -18.02
CA ALA A 335 3.43 -9.16 -17.46
C ALA A 335 2.58 -8.80 -16.24
N LEU A 336 1.28 -9.13 -16.26
CA LEU A 336 0.42 -8.84 -15.11
C LEU A 336 0.73 -9.75 -13.91
N LEU A 337 1.07 -11.03 -14.16
CA LEU A 337 1.54 -11.94 -13.13
C LEU A 337 2.83 -11.43 -12.47
N PHE A 338 3.76 -10.90 -13.27
CA PHE A 338 5.00 -10.29 -12.78
C PHE A 338 4.71 -9.09 -11.86
N ALA A 339 3.88 -8.14 -12.31
CA ALA A 339 3.51 -6.96 -11.53
C ALA A 339 2.77 -7.33 -10.23
N ASN A 340 1.85 -8.30 -10.29
CA ASN A 340 1.11 -8.78 -9.12
C ASN A 340 2.02 -9.46 -8.09
N LYS A 341 2.92 -10.35 -8.53
CA LYS A 341 3.92 -10.98 -7.63
C LYS A 341 4.76 -9.90 -6.94
N TYR A 342 5.22 -8.91 -7.69
CA TYR A 342 6.00 -7.79 -7.15
C TYR A 342 5.23 -6.99 -6.10
N TYR A 343 3.96 -6.68 -6.36
CA TYR A 343 3.08 -6.01 -5.41
C TYR A 343 2.95 -6.76 -4.08
N TYR A 344 2.66 -8.06 -4.10
CA TYR A 344 2.54 -8.85 -2.87
C TYR A 344 3.88 -8.95 -2.11
N PHE A 345 5.01 -9.01 -2.81
CA PHE A 345 6.32 -8.92 -2.15
C PHE A 345 6.56 -7.55 -1.50
N LEU A 346 6.17 -6.45 -2.14
CA LEU A 346 6.27 -5.11 -1.56
C LEU A 346 5.42 -5.01 -0.29
N VAL A 347 4.15 -5.44 -0.35
CA VAL A 347 3.24 -5.46 0.81
C VAL A 347 3.84 -6.31 1.94
N TYR A 348 4.30 -7.52 1.62
CA TYR A 348 4.94 -8.38 2.61
C TYR A 348 6.12 -7.68 3.31
N PHE A 349 7.09 -7.18 2.55
CA PHE A 349 8.29 -6.60 3.14
C PHE A 349 8.01 -5.28 3.86
N ILE A 350 7.12 -4.43 3.35
CA ILE A 350 6.87 -3.15 4.00
C ILE A 350 6.16 -3.31 5.35
N PHE A 351 5.20 -4.23 5.46
CA PHE A 351 4.59 -4.56 6.76
C PHE A 351 5.62 -5.22 7.69
N TYR A 352 6.42 -6.15 7.16
CA TYR A 352 7.53 -6.77 7.89
C TYR A 352 8.48 -5.70 8.46
N ARG A 353 8.91 -4.70 7.66
CA ARG A 353 9.77 -3.60 8.10
C ARG A 353 9.16 -2.71 9.18
N ASN A 354 7.91 -2.28 9.00
CA ASN A 354 7.28 -1.39 9.97
C ASN A 354 7.02 -2.09 11.29
N LEU A 355 6.69 -3.39 11.27
CA LEU A 355 6.57 -4.17 12.50
C LEU A 355 7.90 -4.21 13.30
N PHE A 356 9.08 -4.13 12.65
CA PHE A 356 10.38 -4.07 13.34
C PHE A 356 10.66 -2.81 14.12
N ALA A 357 10.05 -1.69 13.76
CA ALA A 357 10.32 -0.44 14.46
C ALA A 357 9.92 -0.51 15.95
N ARG A 358 9.13 -1.51 16.36
CA ARG A 358 8.65 -1.70 17.74
C ARG A 358 8.83 -3.10 18.35
N LEU A 359 9.47 -4.05 17.67
CA LEU A 359 9.63 -5.41 18.21
C LEU A 359 10.62 -5.43 19.39
N ARG A 360 10.13 -5.87 20.56
CA ARG A 360 10.73 -5.71 21.89
C ARG A 360 11.96 -6.57 22.23
N SER A 361 12.63 -7.26 21.30
CA SER A 361 13.98 -7.82 21.55
C SER A 361 14.81 -8.11 20.29
N PHE A 362 16.13 -7.85 20.36
CA PHE A 362 17.11 -8.11 19.29
C PHE A 362 17.33 -9.62 19.03
N ASP A 363 17.18 -10.48 20.04
CA ASP A 363 17.44 -11.92 19.90
C ASP A 363 16.36 -12.66 19.12
N GLN A 364 15.08 -12.35 19.37
CA GLN A 364 13.95 -12.89 18.58
C GLN A 364 14.05 -12.47 17.12
N PHE A 365 14.54 -11.26 16.92
CA PHE A 365 14.76 -10.65 15.62
C PHE A 365 15.86 -11.36 14.82
N ALA A 366 17.02 -11.58 15.42
CA ALA A 366 18.12 -12.31 14.78
C ALA A 366 17.67 -13.72 14.40
N LEU A 367 16.85 -14.35 15.25
CA LEU A 367 16.29 -15.67 15.02
C LEU A 367 15.32 -15.69 13.82
N VAL A 368 14.30 -14.83 13.77
CA VAL A 368 13.36 -14.76 12.64
C VAL A 368 14.08 -14.44 11.32
N GLN A 369 15.04 -13.53 11.36
CA GLN A 369 15.84 -13.16 10.19
C GLN A 369 16.74 -14.30 9.74
N LEU A 370 17.39 -15.01 10.67
CA LEU A 370 18.22 -16.17 10.37
C LEU A 370 17.38 -17.29 9.78
N PHE A 371 16.21 -17.61 10.36
CA PHE A 371 15.28 -18.59 9.78
C PHE A 371 14.82 -18.18 8.38
N SER A 372 14.47 -16.91 8.17
CA SER A 372 14.08 -16.38 6.85
C SER A 372 15.22 -16.48 5.83
N SER A 373 16.46 -16.17 6.23
CA SER A 373 17.64 -16.26 5.36
C SER A 373 18.03 -17.69 5.00
N VAL A 374 18.04 -18.59 5.98
CA VAL A 374 18.35 -20.02 5.79
C VAL A 374 17.27 -20.66 4.92
N TRP A 375 16.01 -20.33 5.18
CA TRP A 375 14.89 -20.76 4.35
C TRP A 375 15.08 -20.30 2.90
N VAL A 376 15.41 -19.03 2.64
CA VAL A 376 15.60 -18.54 1.27
C VAL A 376 16.78 -19.23 0.56
N CYS A 377 17.92 -19.39 1.23
CA CYS A 377 19.10 -20.02 0.63
C CYS A 377 18.93 -21.51 0.33
N ILE A 378 18.11 -22.22 1.11
CA ILE A 378 17.93 -23.66 0.97
C ILE A 378 16.66 -23.99 0.19
N PHE A 379 15.52 -23.41 0.57
CA PHE A 379 14.21 -23.71 -0.01
C PHE A 379 14.13 -23.37 -1.49
N TYR A 380 14.63 -22.21 -1.92
CA TYR A 380 14.49 -21.80 -3.32
C TYR A 380 15.27 -22.71 -4.28
N PRO A 381 16.57 -23.00 -4.07
CA PRO A 381 17.27 -23.99 -4.87
C PRO A 381 16.62 -25.37 -4.83
N LEU A 382 16.19 -25.85 -3.65
CA LEU A 382 15.49 -27.13 -3.52
C LEU A 382 14.16 -27.14 -4.30
N SER A 383 13.40 -26.04 -4.26
CA SER A 383 12.12 -25.92 -4.95
C SER A 383 12.27 -25.97 -6.47
N MET A 384 13.42 -25.62 -7.03
CA MET A 384 13.68 -25.70 -8.48
C MET A 384 14.10 -27.11 -8.93
N THR A 385 14.38 -28.04 -8.01
CA THR A 385 14.81 -29.40 -8.37
C THR A 385 13.69 -30.20 -9.04
N SER A 386 14.07 -31.23 -9.79
CA SER A 386 13.13 -32.15 -10.44
C SER A 386 12.24 -32.90 -9.44
N LEU A 387 12.71 -33.13 -8.21
CA LEU A 387 11.91 -33.76 -7.15
C LEU A 387 10.75 -32.84 -6.72
N ALA A 388 11.06 -31.57 -6.44
CA ALA A 388 10.04 -30.58 -6.09
C ALA A 388 9.04 -30.34 -7.22
N HIS A 389 9.53 -30.36 -8.47
CA HIS A 389 8.67 -30.34 -9.64
C HIS A 389 7.72 -31.55 -9.68
N ARG A 390 8.22 -32.78 -9.51
CA ARG A 390 7.38 -34.00 -9.46
C ARG A 390 6.30 -33.94 -8.38
N ILE A 391 6.64 -33.45 -7.18
CA ILE A 391 5.66 -33.24 -6.10
C ILE A 391 4.59 -32.23 -6.55
N THR A 392 5.02 -31.13 -7.16
CA THR A 392 4.12 -30.09 -7.67
C THR A 392 3.24 -30.63 -8.81
N GLN A 393 3.75 -31.54 -9.65
CA GLN A 393 2.98 -32.18 -10.72
C GLN A 393 1.90 -33.11 -10.17
N TYR A 394 2.16 -33.79 -9.04
CA TYR A 394 1.19 -34.68 -8.41
C TYR A 394 -0.07 -33.93 -7.95
N PHE A 395 0.08 -32.71 -7.42
CA PHE A 395 -1.05 -31.91 -6.91
C PHE A 395 -1.73 -31.04 -7.99
N ASN A 396 -1.14 -30.90 -9.18
CA ASN A 396 -1.67 -30.02 -10.22
C ASN A 396 -2.31 -30.80 -11.38
N PRO A 397 -3.62 -30.63 -11.66
CA PRO A 397 -4.30 -31.31 -12.76
C PRO A 397 -3.73 -31.00 -14.16
N ARG A 398 -3.00 -29.89 -14.32
CA ARG A 398 -2.31 -29.49 -15.55
C ARG A 398 -0.88 -29.04 -15.21
N PRO A 399 0.07 -29.96 -15.10
CA PRO A 399 1.43 -29.63 -14.72
C PRO A 399 2.13 -28.81 -15.81
N LYS A 400 2.88 -27.78 -15.40
CA LYS A 400 3.78 -27.04 -16.28
C LYS A 400 4.98 -27.86 -16.69
N SER A 401 5.61 -27.47 -17.79
CA SER A 401 6.95 -27.94 -18.11
C SER A 401 7.93 -27.59 -16.98
N TRP A 402 9.01 -28.36 -16.85
CA TRP A 402 10.02 -28.10 -15.83
C TRP A 402 10.67 -26.70 -16.03
N GLU A 403 10.89 -26.31 -17.29
CA GLU A 403 11.48 -25.01 -17.66
C GLU A 403 10.60 -23.84 -17.20
N GLU A 404 9.30 -23.85 -17.54
CA GLU A 404 8.34 -22.81 -17.12
C GLU A 404 8.18 -22.74 -15.58
N TYR A 405 8.31 -23.89 -14.91
CA TYR A 405 8.25 -23.97 -13.45
C TYR A 405 9.47 -23.30 -12.81
N VAL A 406 10.68 -23.69 -13.23
CA VAL A 406 11.94 -23.12 -12.76
C VAL A 406 12.01 -21.63 -13.08
N GLU A 407 11.55 -21.24 -14.27
CA GLU A 407 11.47 -19.84 -14.67
C GLU A 407 10.57 -19.03 -13.72
N SER A 408 9.36 -19.53 -13.44
CA SER A 408 8.43 -18.87 -12.52
C SER A 408 8.98 -18.72 -11.09
N ILE A 409 9.74 -19.71 -10.59
CA ILE A 409 10.41 -19.63 -9.28
C ILE A 409 11.59 -18.65 -9.34
N GLY A 410 12.40 -18.69 -10.40
CA GLY A 410 13.53 -17.76 -10.60
C GLY A 410 13.06 -16.31 -10.61
N LEU A 411 11.98 -16.03 -11.33
CA LEU A 411 11.35 -14.70 -11.33
C LEU A 411 10.84 -14.29 -9.95
N ALA A 412 10.31 -15.24 -9.15
CA ALA A 412 9.89 -14.95 -7.79
C ALA A 412 11.08 -14.55 -6.89
N ILE A 413 12.24 -15.21 -7.02
CA ILE A 413 13.48 -14.84 -6.30
C ILE A 413 13.95 -13.45 -6.74
N TYR A 414 13.94 -13.17 -8.04
CA TYR A 414 14.31 -11.85 -8.57
C TYR A 414 13.43 -10.73 -7.98
N LEU A 415 12.11 -10.91 -8.04
CA LEU A 415 11.13 -9.95 -7.55
C LEU A 415 11.20 -9.77 -6.03
N ARG A 416 11.42 -10.87 -5.29
CA ARG A 416 11.64 -10.83 -3.84
C ARG A 416 12.84 -9.95 -3.49
N ASN A 417 13.99 -10.19 -4.13
CA ASN A 417 15.21 -9.41 -3.91
C ASN A 417 15.01 -7.92 -4.26
N LEU A 418 14.28 -7.64 -5.34
CA LEU A 418 13.98 -6.26 -5.73
C LEU A 418 13.11 -5.56 -4.69
N ALA A 419 12.05 -6.22 -4.21
CA ALA A 419 11.15 -5.68 -3.20
C ALA A 419 11.85 -5.45 -1.86
N GLN A 420 12.76 -6.35 -1.44
CA GLN A 420 13.59 -6.18 -0.24
C GLN A 420 14.40 -4.89 -0.29
N ASN A 421 15.10 -4.65 -1.40
CA ASN A 421 15.93 -3.46 -1.54
C ASN A 421 15.11 -2.17 -1.57
N VAL A 422 13.99 -2.17 -2.30
CA VAL A 422 13.10 -0.99 -2.43
C VAL A 422 12.51 -0.61 -1.08
N THR A 423 11.94 -1.59 -0.38
CA THR A 423 11.30 -1.33 0.92
C THR A 423 12.31 -0.94 1.99
N MET A 424 13.51 -1.53 1.99
CA MET A 424 14.53 -1.20 2.97
C MET A 424 15.13 0.19 2.75
N VAL A 425 15.47 0.54 1.50
CA VAL A 425 15.95 1.90 1.19
C VAL A 425 14.89 2.91 1.59
N ALA A 426 13.64 2.73 1.14
CA ALA A 426 12.55 3.62 1.50
C ALA A 426 12.38 3.77 3.02
N PHE A 427 12.41 2.65 3.76
CA PHE A 427 12.28 2.62 5.20
C PHE A 427 13.40 3.39 5.91
N LEU A 428 14.67 3.09 5.61
CA LEU A 428 15.81 3.78 6.23
C LEU A 428 15.75 5.30 5.98
N GLY A 429 15.40 5.72 4.77
CA GLY A 429 15.33 7.14 4.45
C GLY A 429 14.15 7.84 5.14
N TRP A 430 12.95 7.27 5.14
CA TRP A 430 11.82 7.93 5.80
C TRP A 430 11.95 7.92 7.32
N VAL A 431 12.64 6.94 7.93
CA VAL A 431 12.81 6.88 9.38
C VAL A 431 13.69 8.06 9.81
N SER A 432 14.77 8.31 9.09
CA SER A 432 15.60 9.50 9.30
C SER A 432 14.85 10.80 9.04
N ILE A 433 14.10 10.90 7.94
CA ILE A 433 13.35 12.11 7.58
C ILE A 433 12.26 12.44 8.60
N LEU A 434 11.51 11.44 9.07
CA LEU A 434 10.39 11.65 9.99
C LEU A 434 10.85 11.83 11.43
N HIS A 435 11.96 11.22 11.84
CA HIS A 435 12.53 11.43 13.17
C HIS A 435 13.12 12.84 13.33
N PHE A 436 13.91 13.32 12.36
CA PHE A 436 14.52 14.66 12.41
C PHE A 436 13.66 15.77 11.76
N GLY A 437 12.56 15.40 11.11
CA GLY A 437 11.72 16.33 10.36
C GLY A 437 10.68 17.06 11.19
N GLY A 438 10.08 18.09 10.58
CA GLY A 438 8.98 18.85 11.18
C GLY A 438 7.68 18.05 11.37
N ASN A 439 7.59 16.85 10.79
CA ASN A 439 6.42 15.97 10.82
C ASN A 439 6.48 14.89 11.91
N HIS A 440 7.48 14.89 12.80
CA HIS A 440 7.65 13.84 13.82
C HIS A 440 6.41 13.67 14.72
N SER A 441 5.70 14.76 15.06
CA SER A 441 4.49 14.71 15.90
C SER A 441 3.30 14.03 15.22
N LEU A 442 3.22 14.11 13.88
CA LEU A 442 2.20 13.43 13.08
C LEU A 442 2.51 11.94 12.89
N TYR A 443 3.76 11.55 13.10
CA TYR A 443 4.26 10.18 12.99
C TYR A 443 4.87 9.73 14.32
N PRO A 444 4.07 9.59 15.39
CA PRO A 444 4.58 9.17 16.70
C PRO A 444 5.23 7.78 16.65
N PHE A 445 4.90 6.99 15.62
CA PHE A 445 5.54 5.72 15.33
C PHE A 445 7.06 5.82 15.11
N PHE A 446 7.57 6.97 14.64
CA PHE A 446 8.99 7.21 14.33
C PHE A 446 9.62 8.34 15.17
N ALA A 447 8.92 8.84 16.20
CA ALA A 447 9.40 9.96 17.02
C ALA A 447 10.45 9.56 18.06
N PHE A 448 10.39 8.34 18.61
CA PHE A 448 11.31 7.82 19.65
C PHE A 448 11.41 8.73 20.89
N ALA A 449 10.29 9.30 21.37
CA ALA A 449 10.26 10.32 22.42
C ALA A 449 10.36 9.75 23.85
N ASP A 450 9.98 8.50 24.08
CA ASP A 450 9.96 7.91 25.43
C ASP A 450 11.35 7.43 25.87
N ARG A 451 11.94 8.14 26.84
CA ARG A 451 13.25 7.78 27.44
C ARG A 451 13.26 6.45 28.20
N GLY A 452 12.08 5.91 28.54
CA GLY A 452 11.90 4.61 29.17
C GLY A 452 11.81 3.44 28.18
N ASP A 453 11.73 3.71 26.87
CA ASP A 453 11.74 2.67 25.85
C ASP A 453 13.20 2.25 25.56
N PRO A 454 13.57 0.97 25.68
CA PRO A 454 14.92 0.50 25.35
C PRO A 454 15.33 0.72 23.88
N TYR A 455 14.42 1.16 23.00
CA TYR A 455 14.67 1.35 21.57
C TYR A 455 14.88 2.82 21.20
N ASN A 456 16.13 3.16 20.90
CA ASN A 456 16.51 4.46 20.35
C ASN A 456 16.62 4.41 18.82
N TYR A 457 16.57 5.58 18.19
CA TYR A 457 16.76 5.74 16.74
C TYR A 457 18.03 5.04 16.23
N GLN A 458 19.14 5.13 16.98
CA GLN A 458 20.42 4.53 16.59
C GLN A 458 20.33 3.01 16.49
N LEU A 459 19.65 2.35 17.43
CA LEU A 459 19.47 0.90 17.46
C LEU A 459 18.55 0.45 16.33
N THR A 460 17.45 1.18 16.06
CA THR A 460 16.56 0.88 14.94
C THR A 460 17.28 1.01 13.59
N MET A 461 18.09 2.06 13.40
CA MET A 461 18.86 2.27 12.17
C MET A 461 19.97 1.25 12.00
N LEU A 462 20.77 0.99 13.04
CA LEU A 462 21.87 0.03 12.99
C LEU A 462 21.34 -1.40 12.83
N GLY A 463 20.30 -1.75 13.60
CA GLY A 463 19.59 -3.02 13.49
C GLY A 463 19.05 -3.23 12.07
N SER A 464 18.30 -2.27 11.53
CA SER A 464 17.75 -2.35 10.17
C SER A 464 18.83 -2.42 9.09
N GLY A 465 19.93 -1.67 9.25
CA GLY A 465 21.09 -1.76 8.37
C GLY A 465 21.77 -3.13 8.40
N ALA A 466 21.91 -3.73 9.58
CA ALA A 466 22.45 -5.08 9.74
C ALA A 466 21.56 -6.15 9.10
N ILE A 467 20.23 -6.03 9.22
CA ILE A 467 19.29 -6.89 8.48
C ILE A 467 19.57 -6.78 7.01
N TRP A 468 19.62 -5.55 6.50
CA TRP A 468 19.74 -5.33 5.08
C TRP A 468 21.02 -5.94 4.53
N ALA A 469 22.13 -5.77 5.23
CA ALA A 469 23.39 -6.42 4.90
C ALA A 469 23.25 -7.95 4.88
N SER A 470 22.59 -8.55 5.89
CA SER A 470 22.36 -9.99 5.94
C SER A 470 21.48 -10.49 4.78
N GLU A 471 20.47 -9.72 4.38
CA GLU A 471 19.60 -10.04 3.25
C GLU A 471 20.34 -9.93 1.92
N LEU A 472 21.16 -8.90 1.74
CA LEU A 472 21.96 -8.73 0.53
C LEU A 472 22.94 -9.91 0.34
N ILE A 473 23.59 -10.34 1.42
CA ILE A 473 24.47 -11.51 1.43
C ILE A 473 23.68 -12.77 1.10
N THR A 474 22.57 -13.00 1.79
CA THR A 474 21.69 -14.16 1.57
C THR A 474 21.19 -14.22 0.13
N SER A 475 20.70 -13.10 -0.41
CA SER A 475 20.22 -13.00 -1.78
C SER A 475 21.33 -13.20 -2.80
N PHE A 476 22.56 -12.76 -2.51
CA PHE A 476 23.72 -13.05 -3.34
C PHE A 476 24.07 -14.54 -3.34
N VAL A 477 24.13 -15.16 -2.16
CA VAL A 477 24.39 -16.61 -2.00
C VAL A 477 23.32 -17.43 -2.71
N ALA A 478 22.04 -17.14 -2.49
CA ALA A 478 20.94 -17.85 -3.15
C ALA A 478 21.02 -17.79 -4.68
N ARG A 479 21.35 -16.63 -5.26
CA ARG A 479 21.57 -16.49 -6.71
C ARG A 479 22.78 -17.26 -7.19
N ALA A 480 23.89 -17.22 -6.45
CA ALA A 480 25.09 -17.98 -6.76
C ALA A 480 24.83 -19.49 -6.72
N THR A 481 24.10 -19.97 -5.72
CA THR A 481 23.68 -21.36 -5.58
C THR A 481 22.77 -21.80 -6.73
N CYS A 482 21.75 -21.00 -7.10
CA CYS A 482 20.91 -21.30 -8.26
C CYS A 482 21.72 -21.40 -9.57
N LYS A 483 22.68 -20.49 -9.77
CA LYS A 483 23.54 -20.50 -10.96
C LYS A 483 24.49 -21.70 -10.98
N ALA A 484 25.12 -22.02 -9.86
CA ALA A 484 26.09 -23.11 -9.77
C ALA A 484 25.44 -24.50 -9.78
N ALA A 485 24.33 -24.69 -9.06
CA ALA A 485 23.69 -25.99 -8.92
C ALA A 485 22.71 -26.33 -10.06
N LEU A 486 22.06 -25.34 -10.64
CA LEU A 486 20.96 -25.54 -11.61
C LEU A 486 21.20 -24.85 -12.95
N GLY A 487 22.28 -24.06 -13.10
CA GLY A 487 22.56 -23.31 -14.33
C GLY A 487 21.61 -22.14 -14.59
N VAL A 488 20.75 -21.78 -13.62
CA VAL A 488 19.70 -20.76 -13.79
C VAL A 488 20.23 -19.39 -13.37
N ASP A 489 20.37 -18.47 -14.33
CA ASP A 489 20.71 -17.08 -14.03
C ASP A 489 19.45 -16.27 -13.69
N VAL A 490 19.11 -16.26 -12.40
CA VAL A 490 17.96 -15.54 -11.82
C VAL A 490 17.97 -14.05 -12.19
N THR A 491 19.15 -13.44 -12.34
CA THR A 491 19.22 -12.02 -12.66
C THR A 491 18.77 -11.77 -14.08
N ASN A 492 19.38 -12.49 -15.05
CA ASN A 492 19.04 -12.34 -16.46
C ASN A 492 17.57 -12.65 -16.73
N LEU A 493 17.02 -13.67 -16.06
CA LEU A 493 15.61 -14.02 -16.14
C LEU A 493 14.68 -12.82 -15.87
N GLY A 494 14.97 -12.05 -14.81
CA GLY A 494 14.22 -10.84 -14.49
C GLY A 494 14.46 -9.70 -15.48
N LEU A 495 15.65 -9.59 -16.06
CA LEU A 495 15.95 -8.56 -17.07
C LEU A 495 15.28 -8.87 -18.41
N ASP A 496 15.17 -10.15 -18.77
CA ASP A 496 14.53 -10.59 -20.01
C ASP A 496 13.05 -10.25 -20.01
N GLU A 497 12.36 -10.34 -18.88
CA GLU A 497 10.98 -9.84 -18.72
C GLU A 497 10.86 -8.35 -18.99
N PHE A 498 11.78 -7.54 -18.45
CA PHE A 498 11.78 -6.09 -18.70
C PHE A 498 12.09 -5.75 -20.17
N ARG A 499 12.89 -6.58 -20.85
CA ARG A 499 13.18 -6.44 -22.29
C ARG A 499 11.97 -6.83 -23.14
N GLU A 500 11.26 -7.90 -22.77
CA GLU A 500 10.05 -8.38 -23.45
C GLU A 500 8.88 -7.38 -23.29
N PHE A 501 8.68 -6.85 -22.08
CA PHE A 501 7.63 -5.90 -21.77
C PHE A 501 8.18 -4.61 -21.16
N PRO A 502 8.55 -3.59 -21.97
CA PRO A 502 9.15 -2.36 -21.45
C PRO A 502 8.23 -1.57 -20.50
N GLU A 503 6.90 -1.72 -20.64
CA GLU A 503 5.91 -1.10 -19.75
C GLU A 503 5.97 -1.65 -18.30
N LEU A 504 6.57 -2.84 -18.09
CA LEU A 504 6.78 -3.40 -16.74
C LEU A 504 7.66 -2.50 -15.88
N LEU A 505 8.67 -1.87 -16.46
CA LEU A 505 9.60 -1.04 -15.70
C LEU A 505 8.87 0.13 -15.03
N ALA A 506 8.08 0.88 -15.82
CA ALA A 506 7.27 1.97 -15.32
C ALA A 506 6.23 1.47 -14.31
N THR A 507 5.60 0.32 -14.59
CA THR A 507 4.62 -0.29 -13.68
C THR A 507 5.26 -0.62 -12.32
N CYS A 508 6.43 -1.26 -12.30
CA CYS A 508 7.15 -1.57 -11.06
C CYS A 508 7.46 -0.31 -10.26
N VAL A 509 8.02 0.73 -10.88
CA VAL A 509 8.32 2.00 -10.19
C VAL A 509 7.08 2.59 -9.55
N TRP A 510 5.97 2.72 -10.29
CA TRP A 510 4.74 3.29 -9.74
C TRP A 510 4.06 2.38 -8.71
N THR A 511 4.20 1.06 -8.84
CA THR A 511 3.75 0.10 -7.81
C THR A 511 4.51 0.33 -6.50
N SER A 512 5.83 0.50 -6.57
CA SER A 512 6.67 0.80 -5.41
C SER A 512 6.26 2.10 -4.75
N VAL A 513 6.14 3.20 -5.51
CA VAL A 513 5.74 4.51 -4.96
C VAL A 513 4.36 4.40 -4.31
N HIS A 514 3.39 3.77 -4.98
CA HIS A 514 2.04 3.62 -4.45
C HIS A 514 2.00 2.86 -3.12
N VAL A 515 2.63 1.67 -3.03
CA VAL A 515 2.64 0.85 -1.80
C VAL A 515 3.37 1.55 -0.66
N LEU A 516 4.46 2.27 -0.95
CA LEU A 516 5.22 3.01 0.05
C LEU A 516 4.45 4.24 0.57
N MET A 517 3.79 5.01 -0.30
CA MET A 517 2.93 6.13 0.12
C MET A 517 1.72 5.65 0.91
N ASP A 518 1.10 4.52 0.51
CA ASP A 518 -0.03 3.91 1.22
C ASP A 518 0.32 3.60 2.67
N MET A 519 1.50 2.99 2.89
CA MET A 519 1.99 2.69 4.24
C MET A 519 2.19 3.96 5.08
N LEU A 520 2.75 5.03 4.52
CA LEU A 520 2.93 6.28 5.25
C LEU A 520 1.62 7.04 5.50
N LEU A 521 0.63 6.94 4.62
CA LEU A 521 -0.71 7.44 4.89
C LEU A 521 -1.42 6.64 5.98
N PHE A 522 -1.05 5.38 6.20
CA PHE A 522 -1.56 4.61 7.32
C PHE A 522 -0.94 5.03 8.66
N LEU A 523 0.37 5.28 8.69
CA LEU A 523 1.08 5.58 9.93
C LEU A 523 0.83 7.00 10.47
N ILE A 524 0.37 7.93 9.63
CA ILE A 524 0.09 9.31 10.05
C ILE A 524 -1.10 9.37 11.03
N LYS A 525 -1.01 10.14 12.11
CA LYS A 525 -2.15 10.50 12.97
C LYS A 525 -2.82 11.74 12.40
N LEU A 526 -4.14 11.70 12.24
CA LEU A 526 -4.90 12.80 11.64
C LEU A 526 -5.89 13.34 12.67
N ASN A 527 -5.64 14.56 13.15
CA ASN A 527 -6.64 15.36 13.83
C ASN A 527 -6.82 16.65 13.04
N PHE A 528 -8.01 16.80 12.43
CA PHE A 528 -8.38 17.99 11.67
C PHE A 528 -9.14 18.93 12.61
N ARG A 529 -8.68 20.18 12.67
CA ARG A 529 -9.35 21.25 13.42
C ARG A 529 -10.48 21.90 12.63
#